data_AF-A0A292Q4Q2-F1
#
_entry.id   AF-A0A292Q4Q2-F1
#
_cell.length_a   1.000
_cell.length_b   1.000
_cell.length_c   1.000
_cell.angle_alpha   90.00
_cell.angle_beta   90.00
_cell.angle_gamma   90.00
#
_symmetry.space_group_name_H-M   'P 1'
#
loop_
_entity.id
_entity.type
_entity.pdbx_description
1 polymer ?
#
loop_
_entity_poly.entity_id
_entity_poly.type
_entity_poly.pdbx_seq_one_letter_code
_entity_poly.pdbx_strand_id
1 'polypeptide(L)'
;MSSNEERTFTRLVNEHRAQNNPASVNTLNEAEWHTKLSGKKIVDGPAHSADTFSKRDLPERHRVIPPGAVVTKDHDPDRLNVHVDEQGNASHVTYG
;
A
#
# COMPACT_ATOMS: atom_id res chain seq x y z
N MET A 1 20.72 16.51 45.04
CA MET A 1 19.52 15.72 44.67
C MET A 1 19.25 15.98 43.20
N SER A 2 19.07 14.90 42.42
CA SER A 2 18.41 14.89 41.11
C SER A 2 19.01 15.76 39.99
N SER A 3 20.03 15.24 39.29
CA SER A 3 20.42 15.76 37.96
C SER A 3 20.66 14.65 36.92
N ASN A 4 20.29 13.41 37.25
CA ASN A 4 20.50 12.25 36.36
C ASN A 4 19.19 11.69 35.75
N GLU A 5 18.05 12.31 36.04
CA GLU A 5 16.72 11.83 35.62
C GLU A 5 16.17 12.60 34.40
N GLU A 6 16.63 13.83 34.15
CA GLU A 6 16.16 14.66 33.03
C GLU A 6 16.77 14.29 31.67
N ARG A 7 17.88 13.56 31.67
CA ARG A 7 18.60 13.15 30.43
C ARG A 7 17.98 11.94 29.74
N THR A 8 17.24 11.11 30.48
CA THR A 8 16.57 9.94 29.91
C THR A 8 15.23 10.32 29.28
N PHE A 9 14.54 11.32 29.84
CA PHE A 9 13.22 11.72 29.35
C PHE A 9 13.28 12.34 27.95
N THR A 10 14.36 13.03 27.59
CA THR A 10 14.53 13.63 26.25
C THR A 10 14.80 12.60 25.14
N ARG A 11 15.32 11.39 25.48
CA ARG A 11 15.59 10.34 24.49
C ARG A 11 14.32 9.59 24.08
N LEU A 12 13.36 9.43 25.00
CA LEU A 12 12.13 8.68 24.75
C LEU A 12 11.10 9.44 23.88
N VAL A 13 11.15 10.77 23.82
CA VAL A 13 10.17 11.55 23.04
C VAL A 13 10.48 11.55 21.54
N ASN A 14 11.75 11.34 21.16
CA ASN A 14 12.17 11.33 19.76
C ASN A 14 11.90 9.98 19.05
N GLU A 15 11.80 8.86 19.78
CA GLU A 15 11.55 7.54 19.17
C GLU A 15 10.09 7.32 18.77
N HIS A 16 9.12 7.97 19.43
CA HIS A 16 7.70 7.86 19.05
C HIS A 16 7.28 8.77 17.89
N ARG A 17 8.13 9.71 17.45
CA ARG A 17 7.83 10.62 16.33
C ARG A 17 8.16 10.03 14.96
N ALA A 18 8.96 8.96 14.90
CA ALA A 18 9.33 8.28 13.65
C ALA A 18 8.20 7.44 13.04
N GLN A 19 7.15 7.13 13.79
CA GLN A 19 6.02 6.32 13.31
C GLN A 19 4.92 7.14 12.59
N ASN A 20 5.00 8.47 12.59
CA ASN A 20 4.00 9.35 11.98
C ASN A 20 4.48 9.98 10.65
N ASN A 21 5.37 9.29 9.94
CA ASN A 21 5.78 9.71 8.60
C ASN A 21 4.81 9.13 7.55
N PRO A 22 4.06 9.95 6.78
CA PRO A 22 3.10 9.45 5.80
C PRO A 22 3.72 8.57 4.71
N ALA A 23 5.02 8.75 4.42
CA ALA A 23 5.73 7.88 3.47
C ALA A 23 5.98 6.47 4.00
N SER A 24 6.08 6.28 5.33
CA SER A 24 6.37 4.99 5.95
C SER A 24 5.12 4.13 6.15
N VAL A 25 3.94 4.74 6.29
CA VAL A 25 2.66 4.00 6.34
C VAL A 25 2.25 3.46 4.98
N ASN A 26 2.49 4.20 3.90
CA ASN A 26 2.18 3.74 2.54
C ASN A 26 3.02 2.52 2.14
N THR A 27 4.30 2.47 2.50
CA THR A 27 5.16 1.30 2.20
C THR A 27 4.72 0.03 2.91
N LEU A 28 4.20 0.15 4.14
CA LEU A 28 3.62 -0.97 4.86
C LEU A 28 2.34 -1.44 4.18
N ASN A 29 1.47 -0.51 3.80
CA ASN A 29 0.22 -0.82 3.09
C ASN A 29 0.49 -1.45 1.71
N GLU A 30 1.51 -0.99 0.98
CA GLU A 30 1.97 -1.58 -0.28
C GLU A 30 2.33 -3.06 -0.11
N ALA A 31 3.16 -3.39 0.87
CA ALA A 31 3.58 -4.76 1.12
C ALA A 31 2.40 -5.66 1.53
N GLU A 32 1.45 -5.15 2.29
CA GLU A 32 0.23 -5.87 2.65
C GLU A 32 -0.65 -6.15 1.43
N TRP A 33 -0.93 -5.13 0.61
CA TRP A 33 -1.70 -5.29 -0.62
C TRP A 33 -1.00 -6.18 -1.63
N HIS A 34 0.32 -6.06 -1.75
CA HIS A 34 1.14 -6.92 -2.57
C HIS A 34 0.94 -8.38 -2.16
N THR A 35 1.08 -8.69 -0.87
CA THR A 35 0.92 -10.06 -0.36
C THR A 35 -0.51 -10.59 -0.57
N LYS A 36 -1.52 -9.73 -0.39
CA LYS A 36 -2.93 -10.11 -0.60
C LYS A 36 -3.27 -10.36 -2.06
N LEU A 37 -2.73 -9.55 -2.98
CA LEU A 37 -3.10 -9.56 -4.39
C LEU A 37 -2.18 -10.40 -5.26
N SER A 38 -0.95 -10.65 -4.83
CA SER A 38 0.05 -11.42 -5.59
C SER A 38 -0.54 -12.74 -6.10
N GLY A 39 -0.58 -12.90 -7.43
CA GLY A 39 -1.07 -14.11 -8.08
C GLY A 39 -2.60 -14.24 -8.12
N LYS A 40 -3.36 -13.25 -7.64
CA LYS A 40 -4.82 -13.22 -7.77
C LYS A 40 -5.24 -12.43 -8.99
N LYS A 41 -6.29 -12.91 -9.66
CA LYS A 41 -6.92 -12.27 -10.81
C LYS A 41 -7.88 -11.17 -10.38
N ILE A 42 -7.66 -9.95 -10.84
CA ILE A 42 -8.51 -8.81 -10.51
C ILE A 42 -9.75 -8.79 -11.41
N VAL A 43 -10.94 -8.86 -10.81
CA VAL A 43 -12.23 -8.90 -11.53
C VAL A 43 -13.14 -7.76 -11.11
N ASP A 44 -13.92 -7.21 -12.05
CA ASP A 44 -14.89 -6.13 -11.79
C ASP A 44 -16.13 -6.61 -11.00
N GLY A 45 -16.34 -7.92 -10.95
CA GLY A 45 -17.50 -8.57 -10.32
C GLY A 45 -17.16 -9.25 -8.99
N PRO A 46 -18.11 -10.03 -8.43
CA PRO A 46 -17.87 -10.84 -7.25
C PRO A 46 -16.77 -11.86 -7.52
N ALA A 47 -15.76 -11.90 -6.63
CA ALA A 47 -14.77 -12.97 -6.62
C ALA A 47 -15.48 -14.31 -6.43
N HIS A 48 -15.35 -15.20 -7.41
CA HIS A 48 -15.98 -16.53 -7.39
C HIS A 48 -14.99 -17.63 -6.95
N SER A 49 -13.71 -17.30 -6.84
CA SER A 49 -12.64 -18.26 -6.54
C SER A 49 -11.60 -17.63 -5.61
N ALA A 50 -10.88 -18.46 -4.86
CA ALA A 50 -9.79 -18.01 -3.99
C ALA A 50 -8.66 -17.29 -4.75
N ASP A 51 -8.51 -17.62 -6.03
CA ASP A 51 -7.56 -17.01 -6.97
C ASP A 51 -8.10 -15.75 -7.66
N THR A 52 -9.34 -15.35 -7.37
CA THR A 52 -9.93 -14.10 -7.91
C THR A 52 -10.12 -13.09 -6.79
N PHE A 53 -9.89 -11.81 -7.10
CA PHE A 53 -10.07 -10.71 -6.17
C PHE A 53 -10.97 -9.65 -6.80
N SER A 54 -11.98 -9.19 -6.06
CA SER A 54 -12.91 -8.20 -6.60
C SER A 54 -12.30 -6.79 -6.53
N LYS A 55 -12.53 -5.98 -7.56
CA LYS A 55 -12.23 -4.54 -7.50
C LYS A 55 -12.99 -3.83 -6.38
N ARG A 56 -14.10 -4.40 -5.92
CA ARG A 56 -14.89 -3.85 -4.80
C ARG A 56 -14.20 -4.00 -3.45
N ASP A 57 -13.29 -4.97 -3.33
CA ASP A 57 -12.49 -5.20 -2.13
C ASP A 57 -11.22 -4.33 -2.11
N LEU A 58 -10.95 -3.59 -3.20
CA LEU A 58 -9.88 -2.61 -3.28
C LEU A 58 -10.29 -1.30 -2.57
N PRO A 59 -9.32 -0.50 -2.10
CA PRO A 59 -9.60 0.80 -1.50
C PRO A 59 -10.33 1.73 -2.48
N GLU A 60 -11.06 2.71 -1.97
CA GLU A 60 -11.86 3.65 -2.77
C GLU A 60 -11.04 4.33 -3.87
N ARG A 61 -9.80 4.73 -3.54
CA ARG A 61 -8.81 5.23 -4.49
C ARG A 61 -7.96 4.07 -5.00
N HIS A 62 -8.35 3.48 -6.12
CA HIS A 62 -7.54 2.46 -6.79
C HIS A 62 -7.53 2.63 -8.31
N ARG A 63 -6.48 2.12 -8.95
CA ARG A 63 -6.35 2.05 -10.41
C ARG A 63 -5.73 0.72 -10.80
N VAL A 64 -6.41 -0.02 -11.68
CA VAL A 64 -5.87 -1.25 -12.26
C VAL A 64 -5.15 -0.89 -13.55
N ILE A 65 -3.85 -1.17 -13.62
CA ILE A 65 -2.98 -0.83 -14.73
C ILE A 65 -2.67 -2.12 -15.50
N PRO A 66 -3.19 -2.27 -16.73
CA PRO A 66 -2.83 -3.40 -17.59
C PRO A 66 -1.39 -3.29 -18.09
N PRO A 67 -0.78 -4.42 -18.50
CA PRO A 67 0.59 -4.40 -19.01
C PRO A 67 0.66 -3.54 -20.27
N GLY A 68 1.68 -2.69 -20.34
CA GLY A 68 1.89 -1.77 -21.48
C GLY A 68 0.95 -0.56 -21.52
N ALA A 69 0.07 -0.38 -20.53
CA ALA A 69 -0.75 0.82 -20.45
C ALA A 69 0.11 2.05 -20.14
N VAL A 70 -0.09 3.10 -20.94
CA VAL A 70 0.52 4.40 -20.65
C VAL A 70 -0.33 5.10 -19.60
N VAL A 71 0.24 5.26 -18.41
CA VAL A 71 -0.38 6.00 -17.31
C VAL A 71 0.19 7.40 -17.20
N THR A 72 -0.65 8.36 -16.86
CA THR A 72 -0.26 9.73 -16.55
C THR A 72 0.51 9.78 -15.24
N LYS A 73 1.46 10.70 -15.14
CA LYS A 73 2.20 11.01 -13.90
C LYS A 73 1.41 11.97 -13.00
N ASP A 74 0.14 11.69 -12.78
CA ASP A 74 -0.66 12.36 -11.75
C ASP A 74 -0.37 11.67 -10.41
N HIS A 75 0.24 12.38 -9.47
CA HIS A 75 0.63 11.81 -8.17
C HIS A 75 -0.51 11.91 -7.16
N ASP A 76 -1.09 10.78 -6.77
CA ASP A 76 -2.13 10.65 -5.75
C ASP A 76 -1.61 9.73 -4.62
N PRO A 77 -1.17 10.27 -3.48
CA PRO A 77 -0.55 9.49 -2.40
C PRO A 77 -1.50 8.49 -1.75
N ASP A 78 -2.82 8.65 -1.90
CA ASP A 78 -3.83 7.78 -1.31
C ASP A 78 -4.28 6.67 -2.29
N ARG A 79 -3.85 6.75 -3.56
CA ARG A 79 -4.29 5.83 -4.62
C ARG A 79 -3.42 4.58 -4.70
N LEU A 80 -4.07 3.42 -4.62
CA LEU A 80 -3.48 2.12 -4.89
C LEU A 80 -3.48 1.82 -6.39
N ASN A 81 -2.31 1.82 -7.02
CA ASN A 81 -2.11 1.32 -8.36
C ASN A 81 -1.81 -0.19 -8.31
N VAL A 82 -2.69 -1.00 -8.90
CA VAL A 82 -2.52 -2.45 -9.04
C VAL A 82 -2.09 -2.76 -10.46
N HIS A 83 -0.85 -3.22 -10.64
CA HIS A 83 -0.34 -3.65 -11.93
C HIS A 83 -0.75 -5.10 -12.15
N VAL A 84 -1.37 -5.37 -13.30
CA VAL A 84 -1.76 -6.71 -13.70
C VAL A 84 -0.93 -7.19 -14.89
N ASP A 85 -0.83 -8.51 -15.05
CA ASP A 85 -0.23 -9.16 -16.21
C ASP A 85 -1.23 -9.28 -17.38
N GLU A 86 -0.80 -9.89 -18.48
CA GLU A 86 -1.63 -10.10 -19.69
C GLU A 86 -2.83 -11.03 -19.43
N GLN A 87 -2.76 -11.83 -18.36
CA GLN A 87 -3.83 -12.74 -17.94
C GLN A 87 -4.80 -12.08 -16.94
N GLY A 88 -4.47 -10.88 -16.44
CA GLY A 88 -5.23 -10.13 -15.45
C GLY A 88 -4.89 -10.47 -14.00
N ASN A 89 -3.78 -11.16 -13.75
CA ASN A 89 -3.29 -11.43 -12.39
C ASN A 89 -2.47 -10.26 -11.89
N ALA A 90 -2.65 -9.89 -10.62
CA ALA A 90 -1.86 -8.83 -10.01
C ALA A 90 -0.40 -9.28 -9.84
N SER A 91 0.50 -8.48 -10.42
CA SER A 91 1.94 -8.70 -10.39
C SER A 91 2.60 -7.85 -9.30
N HIS A 92 2.23 -6.58 -9.20
CA HIS A 92 2.77 -5.66 -8.20
C HIS A 92 1.77 -4.54 -7.88
N VAL A 93 1.98 -3.86 -6.75
CA VAL A 93 1.16 -2.73 -6.32
C VAL A 93 2.04 -1.56 -5.92
N THR A 94 1.58 -0.35 -6.17
CA THR A 94 2.30 0.89 -5.87
C THR A 94 1.32 1.96 -5.41
N TYR A 95 1.69 2.80 -4.45
CA TYR A 95 0.91 3.99 -4.11
C TYR A 95 1.46 5.22 -4.84
N GLY A 96 0.55 6.03 -5.38
CA GLY A 96 0.89 7.28 -6.08
C GLY A 96 0.03 7.64 -7.28
#